data_AF-A0A972FXC2-F1
#
_entry.id   AF-A0A972FXC2-F1
#
_cell.length_a   1.000
_cell.length_b   1.000
_cell.length_c   1.000
_cell.angle_alpha   90.00
_cell.angle_beta   90.00
_cell.angle_gamma   90.00
#
_symmetry.space_group_name_H-M   'P 1'
#
loop_
_entity.id
_entity.type
_entity.pdbx_description
1 polymer ?
#
loop_
_entity_poly.entity_id
_entity_poly.type
_entity_poly.pdbx_seq_one_letter_code
_entity_poly.pdbx_strand_id
1 'polypeptide(L)' 'MKKTILALAVMASLSGCASFGVEPWERAQLARADMALDSEKNDLALDDHIYFSKEGSSGGRAFAGGGCGCN' A
#
# COMPACT_ATOMS: atom_id res chain seq x y z
N MET A 1 -29.62 18.67 -29.14
CA MET A 1 -28.30 19.07 -29.66
C MET A 1 -27.47 19.87 -28.65
N LYS A 2 -27.95 20.96 -28.05
CA LYS A 2 -27.19 21.68 -26.99
C LYS A 2 -26.87 20.82 -25.75
N LYS A 3 -27.85 20.04 -25.26
CA LYS A 3 -27.68 19.16 -24.08
C LYS A 3 -26.67 18.02 -24.31
N THR A 4 -26.65 17.46 -25.53
CA THR A 4 -25.72 16.41 -25.91
C THR A 4 -24.28 16.93 -26.02
N ILE A 5 -24.09 18.16 -26.51
CA ILE A 5 -22.76 18.81 -26.55
C ILE A 5 -22.24 19.08 -25.14
N LEU A 6 -23.10 19.57 -24.24
CA LEU A 6 -22.73 19.83 -22.85
C LEU A 6 -22.32 18.55 -22.10
N ALA A 7 -23.04 17.44 -22.32
CA ALA A 7 -22.72 16.15 -21.73
C ALA A 7 -21.36 15.59 -22.21
N LEU A 8 -21.04 15.77 -23.50
CA LEU A 8 -19.75 15.37 -24.06
C LEU A 8 -18.58 16.18 -23.47
N ALA A 9 -18.77 17.48 -23.29
CA ALA A 9 -17.77 18.36 -22.70
C ALA A 9 -17.46 18.00 -21.23
N VAL A 10 -18.48 17.65 -20.45
CA VAL A 10 -18.28 17.16 -19.07
C VAL A 10 -17.51 15.85 -19.07
N MET A 11 -17.87 14.87 -19.91
CA MET A 11 -17.14 13.59 -19.96
C MET A 11 -15.67 13.76 -20.37
N ALA A 12 -15.36 14.68 -21.29
CA ALA A 12 -13.98 14.99 -21.66
C ALA A 12 -13.15 15.57 -20.51
N SER A 13 -13.78 16.25 -19.54
CA SER A 13 -13.08 16.82 -18.38
C SER A 13 -12.69 15.79 -17.31
N LEU A 14 -13.19 14.55 -17.39
CA LEU A 14 -12.83 13.45 -16.49
C LEU A 14 -11.63 12.62 -17.00
N SER A 15 -10.98 13.01 -18.09
CA SER A 15 -9.78 12.32 -18.58
C SER A 15 -8.59 12.56 -17.65
N GLY A 16 -7.97 11.50 -17.16
CA GLY A 16 -6.72 11.56 -16.38
C GLY A 16 -5.48 11.27 -17.21
N CYS A 17 -4.31 11.68 -16.72
CA CYS A 17 -3.00 11.49 -17.38
C CYS A 17 -2.43 10.06 -17.30
N ALA A 18 -3.27 9.04 -17.16
CA ALA A 18 -2.82 7.65 -16.97
C ALA A 18 -1.95 7.12 -18.14
N SER A 19 -2.08 7.71 -19.33
CA SER A 19 -1.31 7.35 -20.52
C SER A 19 0.09 7.97 -20.60
N PHE A 20 0.44 8.91 -19.71
CA PHE A 20 1.77 9.53 -19.65
C PHE A 20 2.75 8.78 -18.72
N GLY A 21 2.35 7.60 -18.25
CA GLY A 21 3.15 6.81 -17.32
C GLY A 21 4.28 6.05 -18.01
N VAL A 22 5.31 5.75 -17.22
CA VAL A 22 6.41 4.85 -17.58
C VAL A 22 5.93 3.40 -17.66
N GLU A 23 6.58 2.59 -18.50
CA GLU A 23 6.28 1.17 -18.62
C GLU A 23 6.49 0.42 -17.30
N PRO A 24 5.78 -0.69 -17.03
CA PRO A 24 5.88 -1.44 -15.78
C PRO A 24 7.32 -1.77 -15.34
N TRP A 25 8.19 -2.12 -16.28
CA TRP A 25 9.60 -2.45 -16.02
C TRP A 25 10.50 -1.24 -15.77
N GLU A 26 10.12 -0.03 -16.20
CA GLU A 26 10.87 1.19 -15.95
C GLU A 26 10.74 1.67 -14.49
N ARG A 27 9.73 1.17 -13.76
CA ARG A 27 9.54 1.45 -12.33
C ARG A 27 10.62 0.83 -11.44
N ALA A 28 11.46 -0.05 -11.97
CA ALA A 28 12.56 -0.67 -11.22
C ALA A 28 13.54 0.36 -10.63
N GLN A 29 13.72 1.54 -11.25
CA GLN A 29 14.57 2.60 -10.69
C GLN A 29 14.05 3.14 -9.35
N LEU A 30 12.75 3.11 -9.12
CA LEU A 30 12.11 3.56 -7.86
C LEU A 30 11.89 2.41 -6.87
N ALA A 31 12.03 1.16 -7.30
CA ALA A 31 11.87 -0.04 -6.47
C ALA A 31 13.20 -0.42 -5.77
N ARG A 32 13.85 0.55 -5.15
CA ARG A 32 15.11 0.32 -4.42
C ARG A 32 14.83 -0.42 -3.11
N ALA A 33 15.77 -1.27 -2.69
CA ALA A 33 15.63 -2.09 -1.49
C ALA A 33 15.53 -1.25 -0.18
N ASP A 34 16.16 -0.07 -0.15
CA ASP A 34 16.12 0.87 0.98
C ASP A 34 14.76 1.58 1.14
N MET A 35 13.97 1.65 0.07
CA MET A 35 12.64 2.27 0.06
C MET A 35 11.51 1.25 0.31
N ALA A 36 11.86 -0.02 0.53
CA ALA A 36 10.89 -1.04 0.92
C ALA A 36 10.27 -0.70 2.28
N LEU A 37 8.98 -1.02 2.47
CA LEU A 37 8.30 -0.83 3.76
C LEU A 37 8.95 -1.63 4.89
N ASP A 38 9.68 -2.69 4.53
CA ASP A 38 10.41 -3.58 5.40
C ASP A 38 11.93 -3.54 5.20
N SER A 39 12.47 -2.37 4.78
CA SER A 39 13.90 -2.23 4.53
C SER A 39 14.76 -2.58 5.76
N GLU A 40 14.32 -2.18 6.96
CA GLU A 40 14.98 -2.48 8.24
C GLU A 40 14.40 -3.72 8.93
N LYS A 41 14.68 -4.89 8.36
CA LYS A 41 14.11 -6.18 8.82
C LYS A 41 14.42 -6.53 10.28
N ASN A 42 15.61 -6.18 10.76
CA ASN A 42 16.01 -6.49 12.14
C ASN A 42 15.24 -5.66 13.15
N ASP A 43 15.04 -4.37 12.87
CA ASP A 43 14.29 -3.46 13.73
C ASP A 43 12.82 -3.86 13.77
N LEU A 44 12.24 -4.21 12.61
CA LEU A 44 10.88 -4.73 12.52
C LEU A 44 10.71 -6.03 13.33
N ALA A 45 11.64 -6.97 13.21
CA ALA A 45 11.60 -8.22 13.97
C ALA A 45 11.73 -7.99 15.48
N LEU A 46 12.58 -7.05 15.91
CA LEU A 46 12.74 -6.68 17.31
C LEU A 46 11.45 -6.05 17.85
N ASP A 47 10.88 -5.12 17.10
CA ASP A 47 9.65 -4.45 17.49
C ASP A 47 8.47 -5.44 17.56
N ASP A 48 8.39 -6.40 16.63
CA ASP A 48 7.38 -7.46 16.66
C ASP A 48 7.57 -8.37 17.89
N HIS A 49 8.81 -8.71 18.23
CA HIS A 49 9.10 -9.47 19.45
C HIS A 49 8.67 -8.72 20.71
N ILE A 50 8.93 -7.41 20.79
CA ILE A 50 8.50 -6.56 21.90
C ILE A 50 6.97 -6.47 21.95
N TYR A 51 6.32 -6.25 20.80
CA TYR A 51 4.88 -6.14 20.69
C TYR A 51 4.19 -7.43 21.13
N PHE A 52 4.62 -8.58 20.63
CA PHE A 52 4.10 -9.88 21.04
C PHE A 52 4.33 -10.16 22.53
N SER A 53 5.49 -9.77 23.07
CA SER A 53 5.77 -9.93 24.50
C SER A 53 4.86 -9.09 25.41
N LYS A 54 4.36 -7.95 24.92
CA LYS A 54 3.52 -7.03 25.68
C LYS A 54 2.03 -7.23 25.43
N GLU A 55 1.66 -7.61 24.21
CA GLU A 55 0.29 -7.59 23.67
C GLU A 55 -0.08 -8.93 23.01
N GLY A 56 0.62 -10.02 23.33
CA GLY A 56 0.43 -11.35 22.71
C GLY A 56 -0.99 -11.93 22.85
N SER A 57 -1.83 -11.38 23.72
CA SER A 57 -3.24 -11.78 23.84
C SER A 57 -4.17 -11.11 22.80
N SER A 58 -3.78 -9.98 22.19
CA SER A 58 -4.57 -9.26 21.18
C SER A 58 -4.28 -9.66 19.73
N GLY A 59 -3.29 -10.54 19.51
CA GLY A 59 -2.78 -10.85 18.18
C GLY A 59 -1.85 -9.73 17.70
N GLY A 60 -0.73 -10.10 17.07
CA GLY A 60 0.29 -9.16 16.61
C GLY A 60 -0.20 -8.11 15.60
N ARG A 61 0.75 -7.40 14.97
CA ARG A 61 0.47 -6.32 13.98
C ARG A 61 -0.20 -6.77 12.67
N ALA A 62 -0.56 -8.04 12.53
CA ALA A 62 -1.13 -8.62 11.32
C ALA A 62 -2.67 -8.74 11.40
N PHE A 63 -3.36 -8.51 10.28
CA PHE A 63 -4.82 -8.49 10.16
C PHE A 63 -5.54 -9.85 10.33
N ALA A 64 -4.85 -10.89 10.81
CA ALA A 64 -5.43 -12.20 11.13
C ALA A 64 -5.14 -12.54 12.60
N GLY A 65 -6.11 -12.23 13.48
CA GLY A 65 -6.03 -12.46 14.91
C GLY A 65 -6.23 -13.91 15.35
N GLY A 66 -6.00 -14.13 16.65
CA GLY A 66 -6.40 -15.35 17.36
C GLY A 66 -5.77 -15.42 18.75
N GLY A 67 -6.53 -15.03 19.77
CA GLY A 67 -6.09 -14.98 21.17
C GLY A 67 -5.70 -16.34 21.78
N CYS A 68 -5.14 -16.23 23.00
CA CYS A 68 -4.56 -17.25 23.89
C CYS A 68 -3.01 -17.27 23.96
N GLY A 69 -2.28 -16.57 23.07
CA GLY A 69 -0.83 -16.38 23.24
C GLY A 69 0.03 -17.65 23.22
N CYS A 70 -0.51 -18.79 22.77
CA CYS A 70 0.23 -20.03 22.58
C CYS A 70 0.64 -20.14 21.10
N ASN A 71 1.88 -19.73 20.78
CA ASN A 71 2.63 -20.29 19.65
C ASN A 71 3.17 -21.67 20.05
#